data_AF-A0A820SVF3-F1
#
_entry.id   AF-A0A820SVF3-F1
#
_cell.length_a   1.000
_cell.length_b   1.000
_cell.length_c   1.000
_cell.angle_alpha   90.00
_cell.angle_beta   90.00
_cell.angle_gamma   90.00
#
_symmetry.space_group_name_H-M   'P 1'
#
loop_
_entity.id
_entity.type
_entity.pdbx_description
1 polymer ?
#
loop_
_entity_poly.entity_id
_entity_poly.type
_entity_poly.pdbx_seq_one_letter_code
_entity_poly.pdbx_strand_id
1 'polypeptide(L)' 'FLEAQNTTNLQDLIYTNALASDFDLGRRRGIDVTLKKYNLDALIAPTEGFTSSPPGIAGYPIITVPLGFLPNDT' A
#
# COMPACT_ATOMS: atom_id res chain seq x y z
N PHE A 1 4.20 9.62 -3.38
CA PHE A 1 2.82 10.12 -3.61
C PHE A 1 2.70 11.65 -3.60
N LEU A 2 2.90 12.34 -2.45
CA LEU A 2 2.69 13.80 -2.36
C LEU A 2 3.59 14.60 -3.31
N GLU A 3 4.84 14.19 -3.47
CA GLU A 3 5.77 14.80 -4.43
C GLU A 3 5.25 14.69 -5.87
N ALA A 4 4.68 13.55 -6.26
CA ALA A 4 4.10 13.35 -7.59
C ALA A 4 2.88 14.24 -7.82
N GLN A 5 2.03 14.44 -6.80
CA GLN A 5 0.85 15.32 -6.89
C GLN A 5 1.20 16.78 -7.17
N ASN A 6 2.38 17.23 -6.75
CA ASN A 6 2.83 18.61 -6.91
C ASN A 6 3.45 18.89 -8.30
N THR A 7 3.39 17.93 -9.22
CA THR A 7 3.92 18.05 -10.59
C THR A 7 2.81 18.30 -11.60
N THR A 8 3.16 18.94 -12.73
CA THR A 8 2.17 19.33 -13.75
C THR A 8 2.03 18.31 -14.88
N ASN A 9 3.00 17.40 -15.05
CA ASN A 9 3.01 16.40 -16.13
C ASN A 9 3.63 15.08 -15.66
N LEU A 10 3.13 13.97 -16.19
CA LEU A 10 3.59 12.60 -15.95
C LEU A 10 5.01 12.33 -16.46
N GLN A 11 5.57 13.22 -17.28
CA GLN A 11 6.95 13.12 -17.79
C GLN A 11 7.96 13.92 -16.95
N ASP A 12 7.52 14.61 -15.90
CA ASP A 12 8.42 15.32 -15.01
C ASP A 12 9.37 14.32 -14.32
N LEU A 13 10.65 14.69 -14.22
CA LEU A 13 11.63 13.89 -13.49
C LEU A 13 11.23 13.72 -12.02
N ILE A 14 10.61 14.75 -11.42
CA ILE A 14 10.11 14.67 -10.05
C ILE A 14 8.99 13.63 -9.96
N TYR A 15 8.05 13.64 -10.91
CA TYR A 15 6.94 12.69 -10.95
C TYR A 15 7.44 11.26 -11.08
N THR A 16 8.31 11.02 -12.06
CA THR A 16 8.82 9.67 -12.37
C THR A 16 9.68 9.11 -11.25
N ASN A 17 10.50 9.95 -10.58
CA ASN A 17 11.25 9.54 -9.39
C ASN A 17 10.35 9.22 -8.20
N ALA A 18 9.33 10.06 -7.95
CA ALA A 18 8.36 9.81 -6.89
C ALA A 18 7.58 8.50 -7.13
N LEU A 19 7.19 8.22 -8.37
CA LEU A 19 6.54 6.96 -8.76
C LEU A 19 7.47 5.76 -8.56
N ALA A 20 8.75 5.87 -8.94
CA ALA A 20 9.72 4.80 -8.73
C ALA A 20 9.93 4.52 -7.24
N SER A 21 10.00 5.56 -6.40
CA SER A 21 10.10 5.43 -4.94
C SER A 21 8.87 4.75 -4.33
N ASP A 22 7.67 5.16 -4.76
CA ASP A 22 6.39 4.57 -4.34
C ASP A 22 6.33 3.07 -4.66
N PHE A 23 6.74 2.66 -5.88
CA PHE A 23 6.80 1.24 -6.25
C PHE A 23 7.88 0.47 -5.49
N ASP A 24 9.04 1.08 -5.27
CA ASP A 24 10.12 0.43 -4.55
C ASP A 24 9.75 0.11 -3.10
N LEU A 25 9.12 1.07 -2.42
CA LEU A 25 8.68 0.95 -1.03
C LEU A 25 7.42 0.10 -0.89
N GLY A 26 6.40 0.32 -1.74
CA GLY A 26 5.13 -0.41 -1.66
C GLY A 26 5.23 -1.87 -2.09
N ARG A 27 6.05 -2.17 -3.11
CA ARG A 27 6.25 -3.54 -3.64
C ARG A 27 7.48 -4.18 -3.02
N ARG A 28 8.65 -3.91 -3.62
CA ARG A 28 9.89 -4.68 -3.43
C ARG A 28 10.34 -4.71 -1.97
N ARG A 29 10.38 -3.55 -1.31
CA ARG A 29 10.80 -3.42 0.10
C ARG A 29 9.65 -3.49 1.10
N GLY A 30 8.42 -3.61 0.63
CA GLY A 30 7.21 -3.68 1.45
C GLY A 30 6.57 -5.05 1.39
N ILE A 31 5.52 -5.18 0.57
CA ILE A 31 4.68 -6.38 0.50
C ILE A 31 5.49 -7.60 0.07
N ASP A 32 6.32 -7.49 -0.98
CA ASP A 32 7.01 -8.65 -1.56
C ASP A 32 8.04 -9.26 -0.62
N VAL A 33 8.85 -8.41 0.03
CA VAL A 33 9.87 -8.90 0.96
C VAL A 33 9.23 -9.50 2.20
N THR A 34 8.11 -8.93 2.68
CA THR A 34 7.38 -9.47 3.82
C THR A 34 6.81 -10.85 3.50
N LEU A 35 6.12 -10.99 2.37
CA LEU A 35 5.56 -12.28 1.93
C LEU A 35 6.66 -13.33 1.77
N LYS A 36 7.79 -13.00 1.11
CA LYS A 36 8.90 -13.95 0.89
C LYS A 36 9.64 -14.31 2.18
N LYS A 37 9.96 -13.32 3.02
CA LYS A 37 10.74 -13.51 4.25
C LYS A 37 10.06 -14.47 5.22
N TYR A 38 8.73 -14.39 5.30
CA TYR A 38 7.93 -15.20 6.22
C TYR A 38 7.19 -16.34 5.52
N ASN A 39 7.43 -16.55 4.22
CA ASN A 39 6.78 -17.57 3.37
C ASN A 39 5.24 -17.57 3.51
N LEU A 40 4.64 -16.41 3.26
CA LEU A 40 3.21 -16.16 3.44
C LEU A 40 2.47 -16.14 2.09
N ASP A 41 1.22 -16.60 2.10
CA ASP A 41 0.31 -16.48 0.95
C ASP A 41 -0.41 -15.12 0.90
N ALA A 42 -0.62 -14.47 2.05
CA ALA A 42 -1.34 -13.21 2.17
C ALA A 42 -0.96 -12.42 3.42
N LEU A 43 -1.29 -11.11 3.42
CA LEU A 43 -1.23 -10.23 4.59
C LEU A 43 -2.66 -9.89 5.03
N ILE A 44 -2.92 -9.95 6.33
CA ILE A 44 -4.23 -9.64 6.92
C ILE A 44 -4.04 -8.55 7.97
N ALA A 45 -4.87 -7.51 7.89
CA ALA A 45 -4.93 -6.44 8.88
C ALA A 45 -6.36 -5.88 8.97
N PRO A 46 -6.76 -5.26 10.10
CA PRO A 46 -8.01 -4.50 10.18
C PRO A 46 -8.11 -3.48 9.04
N THR A 47 -9.30 -3.34 8.45
CA THR A 47 -9.48 -2.45 7.28
C THR A 47 -9.35 -0.97 7.66
N GLU A 48 -9.79 -0.59 8.87
CA GLU A 48 -9.71 0.79 9.34
C GLU A 48 -8.25 1.25 9.50
N GLY A 49 -7.97 2.49 9.09
CA GLY A 49 -6.63 3.07 9.07
C GLY A 49 -6.02 3.10 7.68
N PHE A 50 -4.82 2.52 7.54
CA PHE A 50 -3.98 2.67 6.34
C PHE A 50 -3.78 1.36 5.55
N THR A 51 -4.57 0.33 5.82
CA THR A 51 -4.39 -1.01 5.22
C THR A 51 -4.57 -1.01 3.70
N SER A 52 -5.41 -0.12 3.15
CA SER A 52 -5.64 0.00 1.71
C SER A 52 -4.53 0.74 0.96
N SER A 53 -3.74 1.59 1.64
CA SER A 53 -2.77 2.45 0.96
C SER A 53 -1.58 1.69 0.38
N PRO A 54 -0.87 0.79 1.11
CA PRO A 54 0.24 0.02 0.53
C PRO A 54 -0.14 -0.81 -0.70
N PRO A 55 -1.22 -1.63 -0.70
CA PRO A 55 -1.60 -2.39 -1.89
C PRO A 55 -2.14 -1.48 -3.01
N GLY A 56 -2.77 -0.35 -2.67
CA GLY A 56 -3.19 0.66 -3.65
C GLY A 56 -2.01 1.29 -4.41
N ILE A 57 -0.95 1.67 -3.69
CA ILE A 57 0.30 2.17 -4.29
C ILE A 57 1.01 1.06 -5.09
N ALA A 58 1.05 -0.15 -4.54
CA ALA A 58 1.67 -1.30 -5.18
C ALA A 58 0.89 -1.81 -6.40
N GLY A 59 -0.38 -1.47 -6.57
CA GLY A 59 -1.23 -2.06 -7.61
C GLY A 59 -1.47 -3.55 -7.38
N TYR A 60 -1.53 -3.98 -6.12
CA TYR A 60 -1.77 -5.37 -5.72
C TYR A 60 -3.23 -5.57 -5.30
N PRO A 61 -3.75 -6.81 -5.41
CA PRO A 61 -5.11 -7.09 -4.98
C PRO A 61 -5.26 -6.90 -3.47
N ILE A 62 -6.41 -6.35 -3.06
CA ILE A 62 -6.85 -6.28 -1.66
C ILE A 62 -8.32 -6.69 -1.60
N ILE A 63 -8.67 -7.44 -0.55
CA ILE A 63 -10.04 -7.89 -0.28
C ILE A 63 -10.38 -7.47 1.15
N THR A 64 -11.56 -6.88 1.35
CA THR A 64 -12.12 -6.60 2.68
C THR A 64 -13.26 -7.57 2.97
N VAL A 65 -13.30 -8.08 4.21
CA VAL A 65 -14.35 -8.97 4.71
C VAL A 65 -14.82 -8.40 6.05
N PRO A 66 -16.15 -8.27 6.29
CA PRO A 66 -16.66 -7.82 7.58
C PRO A 66 -16.17 -8.71 8.73
N LEU A 67 -15.43 -8.11 9.67
CA LEU A 67 -14.86 -8.81 10.84
C LEU A 67 -15.76 -8.75 12.10
N GLY A 68 -17.01 -8.30 11.95
CA GLY A 68 -17.97 -8.12 13.04
C GLY A 68 -18.14 -6.64 13.43
N PHE A 69 -18.62 -6.40 14.66
CA PHE A 69 -18.87 -5.07 15.21
C PHE A 69 -18.05 -4.87 16.48
N LEU A 70 -17.49 -3.66 16.65
CA LEU A 70 -16.88 -3.24 17.91
C LEU A 70 -18.01 -2.82 18.88
N PRO A 71 -18.14 -3.44 20.07
CA PRO A 71 -19.12 -3.01 21.07
C PRO A 71 -18.84 -1.58 21.58
N ASN A 72 -19.86 -0.87 22.04
CA ASN A 72 -19.73 0.51 22.52
C ASN A 72 -19.18 0.61 23.95
N ASP A 73 -18.99 -0.52 24.60
CA ASP A 73 -18.78 -0.72 26.04
C ASP A 73 -17.39 -1.30 26.37
N THR A 74 -16.45 -1.18 25.42
CA THR A 74 -14.99 -1.36 25.64
C THR A 74 -14.28 -0.05 25.91
#